data_AF-A0A3D2CB76-F1
#
_entry.id   AF-A0A3D2CB76-F1
#
_cell.length_a   1.000
_cell.length_b   1.000
_cell.length_c   1.000
_cell.angle_alpha   90.00
_cell.angle_beta   90.00
_cell.angle_gamma   90.00
#
_symmetry.space_group_name_H-M   'P 1'
#
loop_
_entity.id
_entity.type
_entity.pdbx_description
1 polymer ?
#
loop_
_entity_poly.entity_id
_entity_poly.type
_entity_poly.pdbx_seq_one_letter_code
_entity_poly.pdbx_strand_id
1 'polypeptide(L)'
;MMSKPSPAKPPPFKAHLQAVLGLCIGFFFLCAGTPGTRSIGPKALSEKRVEFAYQKVGPLAAVYVAAVKLNFAVRVPIAKHLLPLQSVFRIAQNWGLYGSGPNVVRRIRIDVDQETVYLTNDPDLRWHAPQLTHRKIRPMPDTMSAKADAYNWTGFQRWVLEEVQEDFPHAREIDIFAIWTSRKAGAKAYIHHGRHAEAPDWTWHMVEKDGSVGEAAATGAPE
;
A
#
# COMPACT_ATOMS: atom_id res chain seq x y z
N MET A 1 -64.25 26.42 -4.65
CA MET A 1 -63.23 26.70 -5.69
C MET A 1 -61.86 26.55 -5.05
N MET A 2 -61.12 25.48 -5.38
CA MET A 2 -59.75 25.31 -4.88
C MET A 2 -58.80 26.20 -5.69
N SER A 3 -58.14 27.15 -5.02
CA SER A 3 -57.11 27.99 -5.62
C SER A 3 -55.94 27.11 -6.05
N LYS A 4 -55.63 27.10 -7.35
CA LYS A 4 -54.42 26.44 -7.85
C LYS A 4 -53.19 27.06 -7.16
N PRO A 5 -52.30 26.27 -6.55
CA PRO A 5 -51.10 26.81 -5.94
C PRO A 5 -50.25 27.52 -7.00
N SER A 6 -49.80 28.72 -6.69
CA SER A 6 -48.88 29.49 -7.55
C SER A 6 -47.59 28.69 -7.74
N PRO A 7 -47.08 28.56 -8.98
CA PRO A 7 -45.84 27.83 -9.22
C PRO A 7 -44.69 28.49 -8.46
N ALA A 8 -43.89 27.68 -7.77
CA ALA A 8 -42.69 28.15 -7.07
C ALA A 8 -41.74 28.82 -8.07
N LYS A 9 -41.21 30.00 -7.73
CA LYS A 9 -40.19 30.66 -8.56
C LYS A 9 -38.98 29.73 -8.70
N PRO A 10 -38.45 29.52 -9.91
CA PRO A 10 -37.26 28.70 -10.08
C PRO A 10 -36.09 29.31 -9.30
N PRO A 11 -35.18 28.49 -8.75
CA PRO A 11 -34.02 29.00 -8.05
C PRO A 11 -33.17 29.87 -8.99
N PRO A 12 -32.49 30.91 -8.46
CA PRO A 12 -31.63 31.75 -9.28
C PRO A 12 -30.51 30.90 -9.88
N PHE A 13 -30.07 31.22 -11.11
CA PHE A 13 -28.96 30.55 -11.80
C PHE A 13 -27.71 30.36 -10.91
N LYS A 14 -27.44 31.33 -10.02
CA LYS A 14 -26.38 31.26 -9.00
C LYS A 14 -26.50 30.05 -8.07
N ALA A 15 -27.72 29.68 -7.64
CA ALA A 15 -27.95 28.51 -6.79
C ALA A 15 -27.68 27.20 -7.55
N HIS A 16 -28.05 27.13 -8.83
CA HIS A 16 -27.72 25.98 -9.68
C HIS A 16 -26.22 25.83 -9.87
N LEU A 17 -25.51 26.92 -10.18
CA LEU A 17 -24.05 26.90 -10.33
C LEU A 17 -23.34 26.49 -9.03
N GLN A 18 -23.78 27.00 -7.88
CA GLN A 18 -23.25 26.62 -6.57
C GLN A 18 -23.49 25.14 -6.26
N ALA A 19 -24.67 24.61 -6.58
CA ALA A 19 -24.98 23.20 -6.41
C ALA A 19 -24.11 22.31 -7.30
N VAL A 20 -23.93 22.67 -8.58
CA VAL A 20 -23.03 21.95 -9.50
C VAL A 20 -21.59 21.98 -9.01
N LEU A 21 -21.09 23.14 -8.58
CA LEU A 21 -19.73 23.26 -8.05
C LEU A 21 -19.54 22.39 -6.80
N GLY A 22 -20.51 22.41 -5.88
CA GLY A 22 -20.51 21.56 -4.68
C GLY A 22 -20.51 20.07 -5.01
N LEU A 23 -21.31 19.65 -6.01
CA LEU A 23 -21.32 18.27 -6.51
C LEU A 23 -19.98 17.88 -7.14
N CYS A 24 -19.38 18.75 -7.96
CA CYS A 24 -18.07 18.51 -8.56
C CYS A 24 -16.97 18.39 -7.51
N ILE A 25 -16.97 19.25 -6.49
CA ILE A 25 -16.02 19.19 -5.37
C ILE A 25 -16.22 17.90 -4.57
N GLY A 26 -17.47 17.56 -4.24
CA GLY A 26 -17.81 16.32 -3.54
C GLY A 26 -17.39 15.08 -4.32
N PHE A 27 -17.67 15.06 -5.63
CA PHE A 27 -17.25 14.00 -6.55
C PHE A 27 -15.73 13.90 -6.65
N PHE A 28 -15.03 15.04 -6.76
CA PHE A 28 -13.57 15.08 -6.76
C PHE A 28 -12.98 14.45 -5.49
N PHE A 29 -13.49 14.81 -4.30
CA PHE A 29 -13.03 14.22 -3.04
C PHE A 29 -13.42 12.75 -2.90
N LEU A 30 -14.56 12.33 -3.44
CA LEU A 30 -14.95 10.93 -3.51
C LEU A 30 -13.98 10.11 -4.38
N CYS A 31 -13.58 10.63 -5.54
CA CYS A 31 -12.67 9.95 -6.46
C CYS A 31 -11.20 10.01 -5.98
N ALA A 32 -10.66 11.21 -5.77
CA ALA A 32 -9.27 11.42 -5.37
C ALA A 32 -8.98 10.87 -3.96
N GLY A 33 -9.99 10.88 -3.09
CA GLY A 33 -9.88 10.64 -1.67
C GLY A 33 -9.50 11.88 -0.90
N THR A 34 -9.68 11.81 0.42
CA THR A 34 -9.13 12.82 1.32
C THR A 34 -7.63 12.58 1.48
N PRO A 35 -6.76 13.53 1.13
CA PRO A 35 -5.34 13.41 1.40
C PRO A 35 -5.09 13.12 2.89
N GLY A 36 -4.18 12.19 3.20
CA GLY A 36 -3.84 11.85 4.57
C GLY A 36 -4.75 10.83 5.28
N THR A 37 -5.90 10.45 4.71
CA THR A 37 -6.81 9.46 5.34
C THR A 37 -6.62 8.03 4.84
N ARG A 38 -5.74 7.78 3.86
CA ARG A 38 -5.52 6.43 3.30
C ARG A 38 -4.87 5.44 4.26
N SER A 39 -4.04 5.89 5.20
CA SER A 39 -3.40 5.06 6.22
C SER A 39 -4.29 4.83 7.45
N ILE A 40 -5.46 5.46 7.46
CA ILE A 40 -6.36 5.50 8.60
C ILE A 40 -7.29 4.31 8.47
N GLY A 41 -6.96 3.20 9.14
CA GLY A 41 -7.77 1.98 9.13
C GLY A 41 -9.13 2.15 9.85
N PRO A 42 -10.03 1.15 9.76
CA PRO A 42 -11.36 1.22 10.38
C PRO A 42 -11.30 1.48 11.90
N LYS A 43 -10.21 1.04 12.55
CA LYS A 43 -9.91 1.28 13.97
C LYS A 43 -9.81 2.76 14.34
N ALA A 44 -9.64 3.66 13.38
CA ALA A 44 -9.62 5.09 13.62
C ALA A 44 -11.00 5.69 13.95
N LEU A 45 -12.07 4.94 13.73
CA LEU A 45 -13.42 5.29 14.17
C LEU A 45 -13.75 4.75 15.57
N SER A 46 -12.76 4.17 16.28
CA SER A 46 -12.93 3.81 17.70
C SER A 46 -13.21 5.04 18.55
N GLU A 47 -14.04 4.88 19.58
CA GLU A 47 -14.45 5.96 20.47
C GLU A 47 -13.24 6.74 21.02
N LYS A 48 -12.20 6.02 21.50
CA LYS A 48 -10.95 6.62 21.99
C LYS A 48 -10.24 7.50 20.95
N ARG A 49 -10.24 7.12 19.67
CA ARG A 49 -9.60 7.88 18.58
C ARG A 49 -10.44 9.08 18.15
N VAL A 50 -11.77 8.95 18.19
CA VAL A 50 -12.72 10.04 17.93
C VAL A 50 -12.59 11.10 19.01
N GLU A 51 -12.61 10.70 20.28
CA GLU A 51 -12.44 11.60 21.42
C GLU A 51 -11.09 12.33 21.37
N PHE A 52 -10.00 11.59 21.09
CA PHE A 52 -8.68 12.18 20.86
C PHE A 52 -8.68 13.21 19.71
N ALA A 53 -9.41 12.95 18.63
CA ALA A 53 -9.53 13.91 17.54
C ALA A 53 -10.26 15.18 17.99
N TYR A 54 -11.35 15.07 18.74
CA TYR A 54 -12.05 16.22 19.32
C TYR A 54 -11.18 17.03 20.28
N GLN A 55 -10.37 16.36 21.10
CA GLN A 55 -9.42 17.04 21.98
C GLN A 55 -8.34 17.81 21.21
N LYS A 56 -7.87 17.27 20.08
CA LYS A 56 -6.74 17.85 19.33
C LYS A 56 -7.12 18.95 18.35
N VAL A 57 -8.24 18.80 17.64
CA VAL A 57 -8.66 19.73 16.57
C VAL A 57 -10.04 20.33 16.80
N GLY A 58 -10.64 20.08 17.98
CA GLY A 58 -11.87 20.73 18.41
C GLY A 58 -13.04 20.45 17.46
N PRO A 59 -13.85 21.46 17.10
CA PRO A 59 -15.01 21.31 16.23
C PRO A 59 -14.70 20.72 14.84
N LEU A 60 -13.47 20.89 14.33
CA LEU A 60 -13.05 20.31 13.05
C LEU A 60 -12.94 18.79 13.08
N ALA A 61 -12.90 18.17 14.28
CA ALA A 61 -12.94 16.72 14.43
C ALA A 61 -14.21 16.11 13.83
N ALA A 62 -15.35 16.81 13.91
CA ALA A 62 -16.61 16.33 13.32
C ALA A 62 -16.48 16.16 11.80
N VAL A 63 -15.86 17.13 11.13
CA VAL A 63 -15.61 17.09 9.67
C VAL A 63 -14.65 15.96 9.33
N TYR A 64 -13.58 15.82 10.11
CA TYR A 64 -12.60 14.76 9.92
C TYR A 64 -13.22 13.36 10.12
N VAL A 65 -13.98 13.14 11.20
CA VAL A 65 -14.67 11.87 11.47
C VAL A 65 -15.70 11.56 10.38
N ALA A 66 -16.47 12.56 9.94
CA ALA A 66 -17.41 12.41 8.84
C ALA A 66 -16.70 12.02 7.54
N ALA A 67 -15.56 12.64 7.22
CA ALA A 67 -14.76 12.29 6.05
C ALA A 67 -14.21 10.85 6.13
N VAL A 68 -13.72 10.41 7.29
CA VAL A 68 -13.26 9.02 7.50
C VAL A 68 -14.42 8.04 7.35
N LYS A 69 -15.59 8.31 7.94
CA LYS A 69 -16.80 7.49 7.78
C LYS A 69 -17.24 7.41 6.33
N LEU A 70 -17.30 8.53 5.61
CA LEU A 70 -17.65 8.58 4.19
C LEU A 70 -16.67 7.79 3.33
N ASN A 71 -15.37 7.90 3.62
CA ASN A 71 -14.32 7.15 2.94
C ASN A 71 -14.54 5.63 3.10
N PHE A 72 -14.87 5.15 4.30
CA PHE A 72 -15.10 3.73 4.53
C PHE A 72 -16.46 3.20 4.05
N ALA A 73 -17.54 3.96 4.27
CA ALA A 73 -18.89 3.51 3.96
C ALA A 73 -19.22 3.62 2.46
N VAL A 74 -18.65 4.60 1.76
CA VAL A 74 -19.01 4.89 0.37
C VAL A 74 -17.85 4.67 -0.56
N ARG A 75 -16.71 5.32 -0.31
CA ARG A 75 -15.58 5.30 -1.26
C ARG A 75 -14.92 3.94 -1.37
N VAL A 76 -14.60 3.28 -0.26
CA VAL A 76 -13.92 1.97 -0.27
C VAL A 76 -14.73 0.90 -1.03
N PRO A 77 -16.05 0.74 -0.79
CA PRO A 77 -16.89 -0.16 -1.59
C PRO A 77 -16.88 0.17 -3.08
N ILE A 78 -17.07 1.45 -3.44
CA ILE A 78 -17.03 1.89 -4.84
C ILE A 78 -15.66 1.59 -5.46
N ALA A 79 -14.57 1.90 -4.77
CA ALA A 79 -13.22 1.64 -5.24
C ALA A 79 -12.96 0.13 -5.46
N LYS A 80 -13.52 -0.73 -4.61
CA LYS A 80 -13.43 -2.19 -4.77
C LYS A 80 -14.14 -2.66 -6.05
N HIS A 81 -15.30 -2.09 -6.37
CA HIS A 81 -16.03 -2.41 -7.60
C HIS A 81 -15.38 -1.81 -8.86
N LEU A 82 -14.72 -0.65 -8.72
CA LEU A 82 -14.01 0.01 -9.82
C LEU A 82 -12.55 -0.46 -9.98
N LEU A 83 -12.06 -1.34 -9.10
CA LEU A 83 -10.70 -1.89 -9.14
C LEU A 83 -10.34 -2.50 -10.52
N PRO A 84 -11.25 -3.22 -11.23
CA PRO A 84 -10.94 -3.72 -12.57
C PRO A 84 -10.71 -2.58 -13.60
N LEU A 85 -11.47 -1.50 -13.47
CA LEU A 85 -11.39 -0.30 -14.32
C LEU A 85 -10.20 0.61 -13.93
N GLN A 86 -9.64 0.43 -12.73
CA GLN A 86 -8.47 1.17 -12.24
C GLN A 86 -7.24 1.03 -13.17
N SER A 87 -7.10 -0.13 -13.82
CA SER A 87 -6.00 -0.37 -14.78
C SER A 87 -6.10 0.52 -16.02
N VAL A 88 -7.33 0.77 -16.50
CA VAL A 88 -7.63 1.57 -17.69
C VAL A 88 -7.63 3.07 -17.37
N PHE A 89 -8.35 3.46 -16.31
CA PHE A 89 -8.57 4.88 -15.97
C PHE A 89 -7.53 5.47 -15.01
N ARG A 90 -6.59 4.66 -14.51
CA ARG A 90 -5.48 5.14 -13.68
C ARG A 90 -5.91 5.92 -12.42
N ILE A 91 -7.13 5.69 -11.92
CA ILE A 91 -7.78 6.50 -10.85
C ILE A 91 -7.00 6.45 -9.52
N ALA A 92 -6.26 5.37 -9.24
CA ALA A 92 -5.40 5.26 -8.05
C ALA A 92 -3.92 5.62 -8.30
N GLN A 93 -3.56 6.16 -9.48
CA GLN A 93 -2.19 6.63 -9.75
C GLN A 93 -1.78 7.80 -8.86
N ASN A 94 -2.74 8.46 -8.20
CA ASN A 94 -2.40 9.42 -7.20
C ASN A 94 -1.85 8.66 -5.98
N TRP A 95 -0.53 8.74 -5.78
CA TRP A 95 0.24 8.50 -4.55
C TRP A 95 0.88 7.13 -4.28
N GLY A 96 0.73 6.10 -5.13
CA GLY A 96 1.27 4.77 -4.75
C GLY A 96 1.70 3.81 -5.85
N LEU A 97 1.81 4.21 -7.12
CA LEU A 97 2.06 3.26 -8.21
C LEU A 97 3.04 3.77 -9.28
N TYR A 98 4.12 4.45 -8.88
CA TYR A 98 5.22 4.83 -9.79
C TYR A 98 6.49 3.98 -9.62
N GLY A 99 6.36 2.70 -9.25
CA GLY A 99 7.52 1.79 -9.18
C GLY A 99 7.64 0.78 -10.33
N SER A 100 6.52 0.19 -10.76
CA SER A 100 6.55 -1.13 -11.43
C SER A 100 6.33 -1.13 -12.95
N GLY A 101 6.06 0.02 -13.57
CA GLY A 101 5.71 0.11 -15.00
C GLY A 101 4.34 -0.52 -15.35
N PRO A 102 3.90 -0.45 -16.62
CA PRO A 102 2.55 -0.85 -17.03
C PRO A 102 2.34 -2.37 -17.14
N ASN A 103 3.42 -3.16 -17.20
CA ASN A 103 3.32 -4.56 -17.65
C ASN A 103 3.49 -5.60 -16.53
N VAL A 104 4.10 -5.21 -15.41
CA VAL A 104 4.53 -6.13 -14.35
C VAL A 104 4.12 -5.59 -12.98
N VAL A 105 3.66 -6.50 -12.12
CA VAL A 105 3.52 -6.29 -10.68
C VAL A 105 4.77 -6.86 -10.03
N ARG A 106 5.44 -6.05 -9.21
CA ARG A 106 6.63 -6.44 -8.46
C ARG A 106 6.28 -6.51 -6.98
N ARG A 107 6.77 -7.53 -6.28
CA ARG A 107 6.56 -7.73 -4.85
C ARG A 107 7.87 -8.16 -4.21
N ILE A 108 8.13 -7.72 -2.99
CA ILE A 108 9.05 -8.40 -2.09
C ILE A 108 8.26 -9.44 -1.30
N ARG A 109 8.79 -10.66 -1.24
CA ARG A 109 8.37 -11.75 -0.38
C ARG A 109 9.52 -12.04 0.59
N ILE A 110 9.22 -12.24 1.87
CA ILE A 110 10.19 -12.69 2.87
C ILE A 110 9.66 -14.00 3.44
N ASP A 111 10.48 -15.04 3.34
CA ASP A 111 10.21 -16.37 3.87
C ASP A 111 11.20 -16.67 5.01
N VAL A 112 10.72 -17.29 6.09
CA VAL A 112 11.51 -17.74 7.24
C VAL A 112 11.20 -19.22 7.43
N ASP A 113 12.21 -20.08 7.38
CA ASP A 113 12.05 -21.55 7.42
C ASP A 113 10.94 -22.06 6.47
N GLN A 114 10.94 -21.55 5.23
CA GLN A 114 9.96 -21.85 4.17
C GLN A 114 8.53 -21.32 4.40
N GLU A 115 8.28 -20.62 5.52
CA GLU A 115 7.02 -19.94 5.78
C GLU A 115 7.09 -18.49 5.29
N THR A 116 6.16 -18.09 4.40
CA THR A 116 6.07 -16.69 4.01
C THR A 116 5.50 -15.87 5.16
N VAL A 117 6.32 -14.98 5.72
CA VAL A 117 5.91 -14.07 6.81
C VAL A 117 5.51 -12.69 6.30
N TYR A 118 6.00 -12.29 5.13
CA TYR A 118 5.68 -11.01 4.51
C TYR A 118 5.53 -11.11 2.99
N LEU A 119 4.50 -10.45 2.43
CA LEU A 119 4.36 -10.24 1.00
C LEU A 119 3.84 -8.82 0.71
N THR A 120 4.54 -8.12 -0.18
CA THR A 120 4.19 -6.73 -0.53
C THR A 120 2.79 -6.63 -1.13
N ASN A 121 1.94 -5.78 -0.53
CA ASN A 121 0.53 -5.57 -0.87
C ASN A 121 -0.40 -6.77 -0.60
N ASP A 122 0.02 -7.71 0.26
CA ASP A 122 -0.83 -8.78 0.75
C ASP A 122 -1.41 -8.41 2.13
N PRO A 123 -2.74 -8.48 2.34
CA PRO A 123 -3.36 -8.14 3.62
C PRO A 123 -3.20 -9.21 4.70
N ASP A 124 -2.81 -10.44 4.34
CA ASP A 124 -2.71 -11.56 5.29
C ASP A 124 -1.25 -11.79 5.72
N LEU A 125 -0.28 -11.42 4.87
CA LEU A 125 1.17 -11.63 5.11
C LEU A 125 1.86 -10.31 5.48
N ARG A 126 1.82 -9.96 6.77
CA ARG A 126 2.05 -8.58 7.26
C ARG A 126 3.16 -8.41 8.32
N TRP A 127 4.10 -9.34 8.44
CA TRP A 127 5.27 -9.16 9.32
C TRP A 127 5.97 -7.81 9.02
N HIS A 128 6.18 -6.97 10.05
CA HIS A 128 6.67 -5.58 9.95
C HIS A 128 6.03 -4.69 8.87
N ALA A 129 4.78 -4.95 8.49
CA ALA A 129 4.09 -4.13 7.50
C ALA A 129 4.06 -2.62 7.83
N PRO A 130 3.89 -2.15 9.09
CA PRO A 130 3.92 -0.72 9.39
C PRO A 130 5.23 -0.03 8.97
N GLN A 131 6.37 -0.68 9.14
CA GLN A 131 7.70 -0.19 8.79
C GLN A 131 7.93 -0.29 7.28
N LEU A 132 7.70 -1.47 6.70
CA LEU A 132 7.93 -1.75 5.28
C LEU A 132 7.04 -0.93 4.34
N THR A 133 5.82 -0.60 4.78
CA THR A 133 4.89 0.23 4.02
C THR A 133 4.97 1.73 4.37
N HIS A 134 5.80 2.11 5.34
CA HIS A 134 5.96 3.50 5.73
C HIS A 134 6.50 4.32 4.56
N ARG A 135 5.92 5.50 4.30
CA ARG A 135 6.22 6.31 3.10
C ARG A 135 7.70 6.64 2.87
N LYS A 136 8.50 6.71 3.94
CA LYS A 136 9.94 7.01 3.85
C LYS A 136 10.78 5.76 3.55
N ILE A 137 10.30 4.58 3.98
CA ILE A 137 11.02 3.32 3.84
C ILE A 137 10.61 2.64 2.54
N ARG A 138 9.32 2.64 2.22
CA ARG A 138 8.69 2.01 1.06
C ARG A 138 9.47 2.13 -0.27
N PRO A 139 10.08 3.27 -0.66
CA PRO A 139 10.87 3.35 -1.89
C PRO A 139 12.02 2.32 -1.95
N MET A 140 12.53 1.87 -0.80
CA MET A 140 13.60 0.90 -0.67
C MET A 140 13.17 -0.51 -1.13
N PRO A 141 12.16 -1.18 -0.52
CA PRO A 141 11.68 -2.48 -1.01
C PRO A 141 11.12 -2.39 -2.44
N ASP A 142 10.51 -1.25 -2.82
CA ASP A 142 10.07 -1.02 -4.20
C ASP A 142 11.26 -1.08 -5.19
N THR A 143 12.40 -0.46 -4.84
CA THR A 143 13.62 -0.46 -5.67
C THR A 143 14.30 -1.82 -5.70
N MET A 144 14.39 -2.51 -4.56
CA MET A 144 14.93 -3.86 -4.43
C MET A 144 14.13 -4.85 -5.27
N SER A 145 12.80 -4.77 -5.25
CA SER A 145 11.96 -5.62 -6.09
C SER A 145 12.24 -5.43 -7.59
N ALA A 146 12.80 -4.29 -8.00
CA ALA A 146 13.06 -3.96 -9.40
C ALA A 146 14.49 -4.32 -9.85
N LYS A 147 15.49 -4.17 -8.96
CA LYS A 147 16.91 -4.25 -9.31
C LYS A 147 17.66 -5.20 -8.37
N ALA A 148 18.30 -6.20 -8.95
CA ALA A 148 19.09 -7.18 -8.20
C ALA A 148 20.33 -6.55 -7.53
N ASP A 149 20.85 -5.46 -8.09
CA ASP A 149 22.05 -4.73 -7.68
C ASP A 149 21.74 -3.38 -7.01
N ALA A 150 20.52 -3.20 -6.48
CA ALA A 150 20.16 -1.98 -5.75
C ALA A 150 21.16 -1.70 -4.61
N TYR A 151 21.70 -0.48 -4.56
CA TYR A 151 22.74 -0.05 -3.61
C TYR A 151 22.45 -0.40 -2.14
N ASN A 152 21.18 -0.31 -1.72
CA ASN A 152 20.78 -0.53 -0.34
C ASN A 152 20.46 -2.00 0.02
N TRP A 153 20.73 -2.98 -0.86
CA TRP A 153 20.46 -4.40 -0.59
C TRP A 153 21.09 -4.86 0.72
N THR A 154 22.37 -4.56 0.94
CA THR A 154 23.10 -4.93 2.16
C THR A 154 22.42 -4.40 3.43
N GLY A 155 21.98 -3.14 3.42
CA GLY A 155 21.30 -2.53 4.56
C GLY A 155 19.94 -3.17 4.85
N PHE A 156 19.20 -3.53 3.81
CA PHE A 156 17.90 -4.20 3.96
C PHE A 156 18.03 -5.65 4.40
N GLN A 157 19.01 -6.39 3.86
CA GLN A 157 19.35 -7.75 4.29
C GLN A 157 19.71 -7.79 5.77
N ARG A 158 20.57 -6.86 6.22
CA ARG A 158 20.93 -6.75 7.63
C ARG A 158 19.71 -6.47 8.51
N TRP A 159 18.88 -5.49 8.12
CA TRP A 159 17.66 -5.17 8.86
C TRP A 159 16.70 -6.36 8.94
N VAL A 160 16.45 -7.07 7.82
CA VAL A 160 15.59 -8.26 7.82
C VAL A 160 16.17 -9.33 8.75
N LEU A 161 17.48 -9.61 8.68
CA LEU A 161 18.14 -10.59 9.54
C LEU A 161 17.99 -10.24 11.02
N GLU A 162 18.26 -8.98 11.40
CA GLU A 162 18.14 -8.49 12.78
C GLU A 162 16.70 -8.69 13.30
N GLU A 163 15.69 -8.27 12.54
CA GLU A 163 14.29 -8.40 12.96
C GLU A 163 13.82 -9.87 12.97
N VAL A 164 14.30 -10.72 12.04
CA VAL A 164 13.98 -12.14 12.05
C VAL A 164 14.61 -12.83 13.26
N GLN A 165 15.84 -12.51 13.61
CA GLN A 165 16.49 -13.10 14.79
C GLN A 165 15.80 -12.70 16.10
N GLU A 166 15.20 -11.51 16.15
CA GLU A 166 14.40 -11.06 17.29
C GLU A 166 13.04 -11.77 17.37
N ASP A 167 12.28 -11.78 16.26
CA ASP A 167 10.90 -12.30 16.24
C ASP A 167 10.82 -13.82 16.09
N PHE A 168 11.83 -14.43 15.46
CA PHE A 168 11.94 -15.87 15.16
C PHE A 168 13.32 -16.41 15.61
N PRO A 169 13.60 -16.49 16.93
CA PRO A 169 14.93 -16.83 17.46
C PRO A 169 15.41 -18.26 17.15
N HIS A 170 14.56 -19.09 16.54
CA HIS A 170 14.89 -20.45 16.11
C HIS A 170 14.98 -20.58 14.58
N ALA A 171 14.88 -19.47 13.85
CA ALA A 171 15.00 -19.45 12.40
C ALA A 171 16.34 -20.04 11.96
N ARG A 172 16.29 -20.89 10.95
CA ARG A 172 17.47 -21.52 10.31
C ARG A 172 17.74 -20.91 8.95
N GLU A 173 16.69 -20.55 8.23
CA GLU A 173 16.77 -20.06 6.86
C GLU A 173 15.94 -18.80 6.69
N ILE A 174 16.47 -17.85 5.93
CA ILE A 174 15.76 -16.62 5.53
C ILE A 174 15.93 -16.44 4.03
N ASP A 175 14.80 -16.26 3.35
CA ASP A 175 14.77 -15.87 1.95
C ASP A 175 14.11 -14.52 1.74
N ILE A 176 14.70 -13.70 0.89
CA ILE A 176 14.10 -12.46 0.39
C ILE A 176 13.98 -12.55 -1.12
N PHE A 177 12.76 -12.66 -1.63
CA PHE A 177 12.50 -12.78 -3.07
C PHE A 177 11.87 -11.53 -3.67
N ALA A 178 12.42 -11.09 -4.81
CA ALA A 178 11.74 -10.20 -5.72
C ALA A 178 10.86 -11.00 -6.67
N ILE A 179 9.56 -11.02 -6.43
CA ILE A 179 8.57 -11.75 -7.21
C ILE A 179 7.96 -10.85 -8.27
N TRP A 180 7.98 -11.29 -9.53
CA TRP A 180 7.38 -10.58 -10.65
C TRP A 180 6.17 -11.34 -11.18
N THR A 181 5.13 -10.61 -11.54
CA THR A 181 3.93 -11.18 -12.16
C THR A 181 3.48 -10.27 -13.29
N SER A 182 3.30 -10.82 -14.49
CA SER A 182 2.72 -10.02 -15.58
C SER A 182 1.28 -9.62 -15.23
N ARG A 183 0.82 -8.45 -15.68
CA ARG A 183 -0.58 -8.03 -15.53
C ARG A 183 -1.54 -8.76 -16.46
N LYS A 184 -1.05 -9.62 -17.35
CA LYS A 184 -1.91 -10.47 -18.20
C LYS A 184 -2.73 -11.43 -17.32
N ALA A 185 -3.99 -11.64 -17.67
CA ALA A 185 -4.85 -12.58 -16.95
C ALA A 185 -4.23 -13.98 -16.94
N GLY A 186 -4.20 -14.63 -15.78
CA GLY A 186 -3.63 -15.97 -15.60
C GLY A 186 -2.10 -16.04 -15.60
N ALA A 187 -1.39 -14.91 -15.63
CA ALA A 187 0.07 -14.92 -15.55
C ALA A 187 0.55 -15.51 -14.21
N LYS A 188 1.48 -16.47 -14.29
CA LYS A 188 2.14 -17.03 -13.11
C LYS A 188 3.18 -16.05 -12.58
N ALA A 189 3.31 -15.99 -11.25
CA ALA A 189 4.40 -15.31 -10.60
C ALA A 189 5.71 -16.09 -10.80
N TYR A 190 6.83 -15.39 -10.88
CA TYR A 190 8.16 -15.99 -10.95
C TYR A 190 9.17 -15.18 -10.13
N ILE A 191 10.24 -15.83 -9.69
CA ILE A 191 11.35 -15.19 -8.98
C ILE A 191 12.18 -14.43 -10.01
N HIS A 192 12.30 -13.12 -9.83
CA HIS A 192 13.16 -12.29 -10.66
C HIS A 192 14.62 -12.32 -10.18
N HIS A 193 14.80 -12.29 -8.86
CA HIS A 193 16.03 -12.57 -8.13
C HIS A 193 15.66 -12.75 -6.65
N GLY A 194 16.56 -13.34 -5.86
CA GLY A 194 16.41 -13.39 -4.41
C GLY A 194 17.73 -13.30 -3.67
N ARG A 195 17.62 -13.44 -2.36
CA ARG A 195 18.72 -13.56 -1.40
C ARG A 195 18.36 -14.64 -0.39
N HIS A 196 19.30 -15.52 -0.11
CA HIS A 196 19.15 -16.60 0.86
C HIS A 196 20.23 -16.47 1.93
N ALA A 197 19.89 -16.68 3.20
CA ALA A 197 20.87 -16.78 4.28
C ALA A 197 20.48 -17.92 5.22
N GLU A 198 21.49 -18.65 5.69
CA GLU A 198 21.32 -19.82 6.56
C GLU A 198 22.13 -19.65 7.85
N ALA A 199 21.59 -20.10 8.97
CA ALA A 199 22.27 -20.20 10.24
C ALA A 199 23.38 -21.28 10.19
N PRO A 200 24.46 -21.17 10.98
CA PRO A 200 24.73 -20.09 11.94
C PRO A 200 25.48 -18.89 11.33
N ASP A 201 25.99 -19.04 10.10
CA ASP A 201 26.92 -18.07 9.50
C ASP A 201 26.22 -16.85 8.92
N TRP A 202 24.93 -16.98 8.59
CA TRP A 202 24.06 -15.91 8.06
C TRP A 202 24.66 -15.17 6.86
N THR A 203 25.44 -15.87 6.06
CA THR A 203 26.03 -15.33 4.83
C THR A 203 24.96 -15.28 3.76
N TRP A 204 24.86 -14.15 3.07
CA TRP A 204 23.85 -13.96 2.03
C TRP A 204 24.33 -14.46 0.66
N HIS A 205 23.56 -15.37 0.09
CA HIS A 205 23.74 -15.92 -1.24
C HIS A 205 22.71 -15.35 -2.22
N MET A 206 23.08 -15.23 -3.50
CA MET A 206 22.12 -14.86 -4.54
C MET A 206 21.19 -16.04 -4.83
N VAL A 207 19.90 -15.78 -5.00
CA VAL A 207 18.98 -16.79 -5.56
C VAL A 207 18.67 -16.44 -7.01
N GLU A 208 18.90 -17.41 -7.89
CA GLU A 208 18.64 -17.30 -9.31
C GLU A 208 17.14 -17.39 -9.64
N LYS A 209 16.80 -17.18 -10.92
CA LYS A 209 15.39 -17.13 -11.36
C LYS A 209 14.67 -18.47 -11.27
N ASP A 210 15.41 -19.57 -11.31
CA ASP A 210 14.88 -20.93 -11.14
C ASP A 210 14.71 -21.31 -9.67
N GLY A 211 15.11 -20.44 -8.74
CA GLY A 211 15.08 -20.69 -7.31
C GLY A 211 16.34 -21.37 -6.77
N SER A 212 17.35 -21.64 -7.60
CA SER A 212 18.62 -22.18 -7.14
C SER A 212 19.46 -21.13 -6.41
N VAL A 213 20.18 -21.57 -5.36
CA VAL A 213 21.09 -20.72 -4.59
C VAL A 213 22.44 -20.70 -5.30
N GLY A 214 22.82 -19.53 -5.82
CA GLY A 214 24.12 -19.30 -6.44
C GLY A 214 25.24 -19.15 -5.39
N GLU A 215 26.49 -19.11 -5.86
CA GLU A 215 27.64 -18.87 -4.98
C GLU A 215 27.50 -17.56 -4.19
N ALA A 216 28.09 -17.53 -2.99
CA ALA A 216 28.07 -16.36 -2.12
C ALA A 216 28.50 -15.13 -2.92
N ALA A 217 27.66 -14.10 -2.96
CA ALA A 217 28.10 -12.82 -3.49
C ALA A 217 29.18 -12.32 -2.54
N ALA A 218 30.41 -12.15 -3.03
CA ALA A 218 31.48 -11.55 -2.25
C ALA A 218 30.96 -10.22 -1.69
N THR A 219 30.67 -10.20 -0.39
CA THR A 219 30.24 -9.00 0.32
C THR A 219 31.42 -8.05 0.32
N GLY A 220 31.55 -7.27 -0.75
CA GLY A 220 32.39 -6.09 -0.75
C GLY A 220 31.82 -5.17 0.32
N ALA A 221 32.42 -5.19 1.50
CA ALA A 221 32.16 -4.19 2.52
C ALA A 221 32.43 -2.82 1.86
N PRO A 222 31.44 -1.91 1.81
CA PRO A 222 31.76 -0.53 1.47
C PRO A 222 32.58 0.03 2.64
N GLU A 223 33.82 0.44 2.36
CA GLU A 223 34.62 1.31 3.23
C GLU A 223 33.88 2.63 3.54
#